data_AF-A0AAU4L1I6-F1
#
_entry.id   AF-A0AAU4L1I6-F1
#
_cell.length_a   1.000
_cell.length_b   1.000
_cell.length_c   1.000
_cell.angle_alpha   90.00
_cell.angle_beta   90.00
_cell.angle_gamma   90.00
#
_symmetry.space_group_name_H-M   'P 1'
#
loop_
_entity.id
_entity.type
_entity.pdbx_description
1 polymer ?
#
loop_
_entity_poly.entity_id
_entity_poly.type
_entity_poly.pdbx_seq_one_letter_code
_entity_poly.pdbx_strand_id
1 'polypeptide(L)'
;MDNAAFLAYLDGRQVRWRLTLDECIEAAGRDPRARLLAVFDALRAWAHSPSGGFRSSAFINAHFELAKPENPGRTVITQHKRALRDRMLELAEVTGAPEPGPLVDQLLLIYEGAVANYSLGNVDEPADKAHRTARQLIAAATPQPMDAFWVGNAEGGGGCGL
;
A
#
# COMPACT_ATOMS: atom_id res chain seq x y z
N MET A 1 -16.52 -9.72 -28.87
CA MET A 1 -17.23 -9.14 -27.72
C MET A 1 -16.67 -7.74 -27.56
N ASP A 2 -17.52 -6.72 -27.52
CA ASP A 2 -17.08 -5.33 -27.35
C ASP A 2 -16.58 -5.15 -25.91
N ASN A 3 -15.26 -5.01 -25.76
CA ASN A 3 -14.61 -4.85 -24.46
C ASN A 3 -14.73 -3.41 -23.92
N ALA A 4 -15.34 -2.47 -24.65
CA ALA A 4 -15.40 -1.06 -24.25
C ALA A 4 -16.14 -0.85 -22.92
N ALA A 5 -17.29 -1.51 -22.72
CA ALA A 5 -18.05 -1.42 -21.48
C ALA A 5 -17.26 -1.99 -20.28
N PHE A 6 -16.51 -3.08 -20.50
CA PHE A 6 -15.66 -3.68 -19.48
C PHE A 6 -14.47 -2.77 -19.11
N LEU A 7 -13.80 -2.20 -20.10
CA LEU A 7 -12.70 -1.26 -19.90
C LEU A 7 -13.16 0.02 -19.18
N ALA A 8 -14.31 0.58 -19.56
CA ALA A 8 -14.90 1.73 -18.88
C ALA A 8 -15.26 1.42 -17.41
N TYR A 9 -15.76 0.21 -17.14
CA TYR A 9 -16.00 -0.25 -15.77
C TYR A 9 -14.70 -0.35 -14.95
N LEU A 10 -13.63 -0.91 -15.52
CA LEU A 10 -12.32 -0.99 -14.86
C LEU A 10 -11.75 0.39 -14.55
N ASP A 11 -11.88 1.34 -15.48
CA ASP A 11 -11.44 2.72 -15.29
C ASP A 11 -12.22 3.42 -14.17
N GLY A 12 -13.55 3.35 -14.19
CA GLY A 12 -14.39 3.93 -13.14
C GLY A 12 -14.14 3.31 -11.76
N ARG A 13 -13.85 2.00 -11.70
CA ARG A 13 -13.43 1.35 -10.45
C ARG A 13 -12.07 1.86 -9.98
N GLN A 14 -11.13 2.06 -10.91
CA GLN A 14 -9.80 2.55 -10.62
C GLN A 14 -9.81 3.99 -10.09
N VAL A 15 -10.67 4.86 -10.64
CA VAL A 15 -10.88 6.22 -10.12
C VAL A 15 -11.36 6.17 -8.67
N ARG A 16 -12.37 5.35 -8.36
CA ARG A 16 -12.87 5.20 -6.98
C ARG A 16 -11.79 4.68 -6.01
N TRP A 17 -10.99 3.70 -6.45
CA TRP A 17 -9.89 3.19 -5.64
C TRP A 17 -8.86 4.29 -5.33
N ARG A 18 -8.46 5.07 -6.34
CA ARG A 18 -7.54 6.20 -6.15
C ARG A 18 -8.08 7.25 -5.18
N LEU A 19 -9.37 7.58 -5.27
CA LEU A 19 -10.00 8.51 -4.32
C LEU A 19 -9.93 7.99 -2.89
N THR A 20 -10.24 6.70 -2.67
CA THR A 20 -10.11 6.07 -1.34
C THR A 20 -8.66 6.10 -0.85
N LEU A 21 -7.71 5.81 -1.74
CA LEU A 21 -6.29 5.84 -1.42
C LEU A 21 -5.83 7.23 -0.98
N ASP A 22 -6.16 8.26 -1.76
CA ASP A 22 -5.79 9.64 -1.46
C ASP A 22 -6.44 10.13 -0.16
N GLU A 23 -7.70 9.79 0.10
CA GLU A 23 -8.40 10.07 1.36
C GLU A 23 -7.68 9.46 2.57
N CYS A 24 -7.28 8.18 2.49
CA CYS A 24 -6.55 7.52 3.57
C CYS A 24 -5.16 8.13 3.79
N ILE A 25 -4.43 8.45 2.71
CA ILE A 25 -3.11 9.08 2.80
C ILE A 25 -3.21 10.47 3.46
N GLU A 26 -4.21 11.26 3.11
CA GLU A 26 -4.41 12.57 3.73
C GLU A 26 -4.85 12.46 5.19
N ALA A 27 -5.71 11.50 5.52
CA ALA A 27 -6.13 11.24 6.90
C ALA A 27 -4.96 10.80 7.81
N ALA A 28 -3.91 10.17 7.25
CA ALA A 28 -2.70 9.79 7.99
C ALA A 28 -1.81 10.98 8.40
N GLY A 29 -2.15 12.20 7.98
CA GLY A 29 -1.44 13.41 8.39
C GLY A 29 -0.05 13.53 7.79
N ARG A 30 0.93 13.95 8.60
CA ARG A 30 2.28 14.31 8.14
C ARG A 30 3.36 13.27 8.40
N ASP A 31 3.09 12.22 9.17
CA ASP A 31 4.09 11.17 9.41
C ASP A 31 4.30 10.36 8.12
N PRO A 32 5.51 10.36 7.53
CA PRO A 32 5.81 9.59 6.32
C PRO A 32 5.48 8.11 6.44
N ARG A 33 5.70 7.50 7.61
CA ARG A 33 5.43 6.08 7.82
C ARG A 33 3.95 5.79 7.85
N ALA A 34 3.19 6.62 8.56
CA ALA A 34 1.73 6.54 8.57
C ALA A 34 1.16 6.72 7.16
N ARG A 35 1.66 7.68 6.38
CA ARG A 35 1.21 7.90 4.99
C ARG A 35 1.50 6.71 4.09
N LEU A 36 2.67 6.06 4.22
CA LEU A 36 2.96 4.82 3.49
C LEU A 36 2.08 3.66 3.95
N LEU A 37 1.84 3.52 5.26
CA LEU A 37 0.95 2.51 5.82
C LEU A 37 -0.52 2.71 5.38
N ALA A 38 -0.93 3.95 5.14
CA ALA A 38 -2.28 4.31 4.73
C ALA A 38 -2.73 3.65 3.42
N VAL A 39 -1.78 3.19 2.59
CA VAL A 39 -2.10 2.36 1.40
C VAL A 39 -2.81 1.06 1.80
N PHE A 40 -2.45 0.49 2.95
CA PHE A 40 -3.09 -0.69 3.50
C PHE A 40 -4.36 -0.34 4.29
N ASP A 41 -4.49 0.87 4.83
CA ASP A 41 -5.77 1.35 5.37
C ASP A 41 -6.80 1.50 4.25
N ALA A 42 -6.40 2.05 3.10
CA ALA A 42 -7.23 2.10 1.91
C ALA A 42 -7.65 0.68 1.46
N LEU A 43 -6.73 -0.29 1.49
CA LEU A 43 -7.04 -1.69 1.19
C LEU A 43 -8.11 -2.26 2.12
N ARG A 44 -7.99 -1.98 3.43
CA ARG A 44 -8.97 -2.40 4.45
C ARG A 44 -10.32 -1.72 4.23
N ALA A 45 -10.34 -0.40 4.01
CA ALA A 45 -11.56 0.35 3.74
C ALA A 45 -12.28 -0.20 2.51
N TRP A 46 -11.53 -0.44 1.44
CA TRP A 46 -12.06 -1.00 0.20
C TRP A 46 -12.59 -2.43 0.37
N ALA A 47 -11.90 -3.26 1.15
CA ALA A 47 -12.30 -4.62 1.47
C ALA A 47 -13.65 -4.68 2.24
N HIS A 48 -13.98 -3.66 3.02
CA HIS A 48 -15.22 -3.57 3.81
C HIS A 48 -16.32 -2.76 3.12
N SER A 49 -16.08 -2.23 1.92
CA SER A 49 -17.05 -1.37 1.23
C SER A 49 -18.26 -2.15 0.70
N PRO A 50 -19.51 -1.66 0.91
CA PRO A 50 -20.75 -2.30 0.44
C PRO A 50 -20.85 -2.43 -1.08
N SER A 51 -20.15 -1.58 -1.84
CA SER A 51 -20.18 -1.54 -3.32
C SER A 51 -19.33 -2.63 -4.00
N GLY A 52 -19.04 -3.72 -3.28
CA GLY A 52 -18.37 -4.90 -3.82
C GLY A 52 -16.86 -4.87 -3.58
N GLY A 53 -16.48 -4.80 -2.30
CA GLY A 53 -15.14 -5.16 -1.85
C GLY A 53 -14.68 -6.41 -2.56
N PHE A 54 -13.60 -6.29 -3.36
CA PHE A 54 -12.90 -7.31 -4.18
C PHE A 54 -13.70 -8.52 -4.73
N ARG A 55 -15.03 -8.41 -4.88
CA ARG A 55 -15.89 -9.43 -5.49
C ARG A 55 -15.63 -9.39 -6.98
N SER A 56 -14.97 -10.44 -7.43
CA SER A 56 -14.08 -10.46 -8.59
C SER A 56 -12.81 -9.66 -8.33
N SER A 57 -11.71 -10.38 -8.23
CA SER A 57 -10.49 -9.90 -8.83
C SER A 57 -10.74 -9.67 -10.32
N ALA A 58 -11.39 -8.56 -10.68
CA ALA A 58 -11.61 -8.19 -12.07
C ALA A 58 -10.26 -8.11 -12.80
N PHE A 59 -9.17 -7.84 -12.09
CA PHE A 59 -7.81 -7.81 -12.61
C PHE A 59 -7.15 -9.20 -12.77
N ILE A 60 -7.37 -10.18 -11.87
CA ILE A 60 -6.86 -11.56 -12.04
C ILE A 60 -7.74 -12.34 -13.03
N ASN A 61 -9.06 -12.18 -12.97
CA ASN A 61 -9.97 -12.78 -13.95
C ASN A 61 -9.74 -12.17 -15.35
N ALA A 62 -9.54 -10.85 -15.45
CA ALA A 62 -9.11 -10.25 -16.71
C ALA A 62 -7.70 -10.68 -17.13
N HIS A 63 -6.80 -11.02 -16.21
CA HIS A 63 -5.51 -11.60 -16.59
C HIS A 63 -5.67 -12.92 -17.34
N PHE A 64 -6.63 -13.77 -16.93
CA PHE A 64 -6.94 -15.04 -17.61
C PHE A 64 -7.74 -14.85 -18.91
N GLU A 65 -8.70 -13.92 -18.96
CA GLU A 65 -9.47 -13.64 -20.18
C GLU A 65 -8.70 -12.82 -21.23
N LEU A 66 -7.71 -12.03 -20.80
CA LEU A 66 -6.88 -11.17 -21.65
C LEU A 66 -5.46 -11.72 -21.86
N ALA A 67 -5.21 -12.99 -21.53
CA ALA A 67 -3.89 -13.65 -21.55
C ALA A 67 -3.21 -13.75 -22.95
N LYS A 68 -3.84 -13.24 -24.01
CA LYS A 68 -3.17 -13.11 -25.32
C LYS A 68 -2.20 -11.92 -25.27
N PRO A 69 -0.91 -12.10 -25.61
CA PRO A 69 0.12 -11.05 -25.48
C PRO A 69 -0.24 -9.73 -26.17
N GLU A 70 -1.10 -9.77 -27.19
CA GLU A 70 -1.47 -8.65 -28.04
C GLU A 70 -2.76 -7.94 -27.60
N ASN A 71 -3.36 -8.31 -26.45
CA ASN A 71 -4.62 -7.75 -25.99
C ASN A 71 -4.44 -6.37 -25.30
N PRO A 72 -5.04 -5.28 -25.80
CA PRO A 72 -4.93 -3.93 -25.22
C PRO A 72 -5.31 -3.84 -23.73
N GLY A 73 -6.17 -4.74 -23.24
CA GLY A 73 -6.56 -4.74 -21.83
C GLY A 73 -5.43 -5.11 -20.86
N ARG A 74 -4.40 -5.86 -21.29
CA ARG A 74 -3.23 -6.18 -20.45
C ARG A 74 -2.40 -4.94 -20.11
N THR A 75 -2.36 -3.96 -21.02
CA THR A 75 -1.70 -2.67 -20.83
C THR A 75 -2.33 -1.89 -19.68
N VAL A 76 -3.66 -1.82 -19.63
CA VAL A 76 -4.42 -1.10 -18.58
C VAL A 76 -4.14 -1.69 -17.20
N ILE A 77 -4.14 -3.03 -17.09
CA ILE A 77 -3.86 -3.73 -15.83
C ILE A 77 -2.42 -3.48 -15.36
N THR A 78 -1.46 -3.57 -16.28
CA THR A 78 -0.04 -3.39 -15.96
C THR A 78 0.26 -1.94 -15.59
N GLN A 79 -0.34 -0.98 -16.29
CA GLN A 79 -0.22 0.45 -15.97
C GLN A 79 -0.80 0.76 -14.59
N HIS A 80 -1.94 0.15 -14.24
CA HIS A 80 -2.53 0.35 -12.92
C HIS A 80 -1.61 -0.14 -11.79
N LYS A 81 -1.06 -1.36 -11.91
CA LYS A 81 -0.14 -1.90 -10.91
C LYS A 81 1.16 -1.10 -10.80
N ARG A 82 1.68 -0.61 -11.93
CA ARG A 82 2.82 0.31 -11.95
C ARG A 82 2.51 1.62 -11.22
N ALA A 83 1.35 2.23 -11.47
CA ALA A 83 0.94 3.46 -10.80
C ALA A 83 0.84 3.30 -9.28
N LEU A 84 0.35 2.15 -8.79
CA LEU A 84 0.34 1.87 -7.35
C LEU A 84 1.77 1.75 -6.79
N ARG A 85 2.65 1.03 -7.49
CA ARG A 85 4.06 0.89 -7.10
C ARG A 85 4.77 2.25 -7.05
N ASP A 86 4.59 3.07 -8.08
CA ASP A 86 5.21 4.38 -8.18
C ASP A 86 4.71 5.29 -7.04
N ARG A 87 3.41 5.24 -6.74
CA ARG A 87 2.82 5.96 -5.59
C ARG A 87 3.39 5.48 -4.25
N MET A 88 3.54 4.18 -4.04
CA MET A 88 4.19 3.65 -2.83
C MET A 88 5.65 4.10 -2.74
N LEU A 89 6.35 4.21 -3.88
CA LEU A 89 7.74 4.65 -3.93
C LEU A 89 7.89 6.12 -3.52
N GLU A 90 7.06 7.02 -4.06
CA GLU A 90 7.02 8.43 -3.64
C GLU A 90 6.83 8.57 -2.12
N LEU A 91 5.94 7.75 -1.54
CA LEU A 91 5.69 7.75 -0.09
C LEU A 91 6.87 7.17 0.69
N ALA A 92 7.52 6.12 0.17
CA ALA A 92 8.64 5.46 0.81
C ALA A 92 9.93 6.30 0.83
N GLU A 93 10.19 7.08 -0.22
CA GLU A 93 11.38 7.93 -0.33
C GLU A 93 11.52 8.93 0.81
N VAL A 94 10.40 9.42 1.34
CA VAL A 94 10.38 10.40 2.44
C VAL A 94 10.35 9.75 3.84
N THR A 95 10.38 8.42 3.93
CA THR A 95 10.39 7.71 5.22
C THR A 95 11.78 7.60 5.86
N GLY A 96 12.83 7.90 5.10
CA GLY A 96 14.22 7.69 5.51
C GLY A 96 14.69 6.23 5.36
N ALA A 97 13.91 5.36 4.71
CA ALA A 97 14.36 4.01 4.37
C ALA A 97 15.62 4.07 3.49
N PRO A 98 16.70 3.32 3.81
CA PRO A 98 17.92 3.31 2.99
C PRO A 98 17.69 2.78 1.57
N GLU A 99 16.75 1.83 1.44
CA GLU A 99 16.41 1.14 0.19
C GLU A 99 14.90 1.18 -0.05
N PRO A 100 14.33 2.33 -0.46
CA PRO A 100 12.88 2.50 -0.61
C PRO A 100 12.30 1.60 -1.72
N GLY A 101 13.03 1.36 -2.81
CA GLY A 101 12.61 0.47 -3.89
C GLY A 101 12.36 -0.98 -3.42
N PRO A 102 13.35 -1.65 -2.82
CA PRO A 102 13.17 -2.99 -2.24
C PRO A 102 12.05 -3.08 -1.19
N LEU A 103 11.91 -2.06 -0.33
CA LEU A 103 10.79 -1.98 0.63
C LEU A 103 9.44 -1.98 -0.10
N VAL A 104 9.30 -1.14 -1.13
CA VAL A 104 8.07 -1.02 -1.93
C VAL A 104 7.73 -2.33 -2.64
N ASP A 105 8.71 -3.03 -3.20
CA ASP A 105 8.46 -4.31 -3.86
C ASP A 105 7.92 -5.37 -2.87
N GLN A 106 8.43 -5.40 -1.64
CA GLN A 106 7.90 -6.27 -0.57
C GLN A 106 6.48 -5.89 -0.16
N LEU A 107 6.21 -4.59 0.01
CA LEU A 107 4.88 -4.08 0.34
C LEU A 107 3.87 -4.41 -0.76
N LEU A 108 4.27 -4.25 -2.03
CA LEU A 108 3.43 -4.58 -3.18
C LEU A 108 3.10 -6.07 -3.24
N LEU A 109 4.07 -6.95 -2.97
CA LEU A 109 3.82 -8.39 -2.89
C LEU A 109 2.77 -8.75 -1.81
N ILE A 110 2.86 -8.12 -0.63
CA ILE A 110 1.89 -8.33 0.46
C ILE A 110 0.51 -7.80 0.07
N TYR A 111 0.46 -6.60 -0.51
CA TYR A 111 -0.78 -5.99 -0.98
C TYR A 111 -1.49 -6.91 -1.98
N GLU A 112 -0.78 -7.36 -3.01
CA GLU A 112 -1.31 -8.25 -4.05
C GLU A 112 -1.71 -9.63 -3.49
N GLY A 113 -0.95 -10.15 -2.52
CA GLY A 113 -1.30 -11.37 -1.80
C GLY A 113 -2.61 -11.26 -1.04
N ALA A 114 -2.87 -10.12 -0.40
CA ALA A 114 -4.14 -9.87 0.29
C ALA A 114 -5.31 -9.70 -0.69
N VAL A 115 -5.09 -8.98 -1.79
CA VAL A 115 -6.08 -8.84 -2.87
C VAL A 115 -6.48 -10.20 -3.44
N ALA A 116 -5.51 -11.07 -3.70
CA ALA A 116 -5.76 -12.42 -4.20
C ALA A 116 -6.54 -13.27 -3.18
N ASN A 117 -6.13 -13.24 -1.90
CA ASN A 117 -6.76 -14.05 -0.86
C ASN A 117 -8.17 -13.58 -0.50
N TYR A 118 -8.51 -12.31 -0.70
CA TYR A 118 -9.88 -11.84 -0.51
C TYR A 118 -10.88 -12.60 -1.39
N SER A 119 -10.49 -12.93 -2.63
CA SER A 119 -11.34 -13.71 -3.54
C SER A 119 -11.31 -15.22 -3.24
N LEU A 120 -10.18 -15.74 -2.76
CA LEU A 120 -10.00 -17.18 -2.51
C LEU A 120 -10.61 -17.63 -1.17
N GLY A 121 -10.67 -16.75 -0.17
CA GLY A 121 -11.18 -17.08 1.16
C GLY A 121 -10.29 -18.04 1.97
N ASN A 122 -9.08 -18.34 1.51
CA ASN A 122 -8.14 -19.25 2.19
C ASN A 122 -7.53 -18.64 3.46
N VAL A 123 -7.57 -17.31 3.57
CA VAL A 123 -7.01 -16.55 4.68
C VAL A 123 -8.09 -15.61 5.19
N ASP A 124 -8.43 -15.74 6.47
CA ASP A 124 -9.35 -14.82 7.15
C ASP A 124 -8.74 -13.43 7.22
N GLU A 125 -9.56 -12.39 7.03
CA GLU A 125 -9.15 -10.98 7.15
C GLU A 125 -7.80 -10.65 6.45
N PRO A 126 -7.66 -10.96 5.15
CA PRO A 126 -6.37 -10.85 4.48
C PRO A 126 -5.85 -9.40 4.43
N ALA A 127 -6.76 -8.41 4.36
CA ALA A 127 -6.41 -6.99 4.40
C ALA A 127 -5.83 -6.57 5.76
N ASP A 128 -6.42 -7.02 6.88
CA ASP A 128 -5.91 -6.72 8.22
C ASP A 128 -4.57 -7.40 8.50
N LYS A 129 -4.38 -8.63 8.02
CA LYS A 129 -3.08 -9.32 8.09
C LYS A 129 -2.02 -8.57 7.28
N ALA A 130 -2.31 -8.21 6.04
CA ALA A 130 -1.40 -7.43 5.20
C ALA A 130 -1.02 -6.10 5.82
N HIS A 131 -1.98 -5.36 6.38
CA HIS A 131 -1.72 -4.12 7.09
C HIS A 131 -0.76 -4.31 8.27
N ARG A 132 -0.97 -5.33 9.11
CA ARG A 132 -0.07 -5.64 10.23
C ARG A 132 1.34 -5.97 9.76
N THR A 133 1.49 -6.77 8.70
CA THR A 133 2.78 -7.13 8.12
C THR A 133 3.48 -5.90 7.52
N ALA A 134 2.75 -5.07 6.78
CA ALA A 134 3.28 -3.83 6.21
C ALA A 134 3.82 -2.90 7.30
N ARG A 135 3.07 -2.71 8.39
CA ARG A 135 3.52 -1.91 9.54
C ARG A 135 4.84 -2.42 10.12
N GLN A 136 5.00 -3.73 10.24
CA GLN A 136 6.23 -4.35 10.74
C GLN A 136 7.41 -4.12 9.79
N LEU A 137 7.20 -4.29 8.48
CA LEU A 137 8.24 -4.05 7.47
C LEU A 137 8.66 -2.59 7.40
N ILE A 138 7.70 -1.66 7.40
CA ILE A 138 7.99 -0.22 7.41
C ILE A 138 8.80 0.13 8.66
N ALA A 139 8.41 -0.36 9.84
CA ALA A 139 9.14 -0.11 11.08
C ALA A 139 10.56 -0.69 11.06
N ALA A 140 10.76 -1.85 10.44
CA ALA A 140 12.08 -2.49 10.33
C ALA A 140 12.99 -1.80 9.31
N ALA A 141 12.42 -1.28 8.21
CA ALA A 141 13.16 -0.68 7.11
C ALA A 141 13.46 0.82 7.32
N THR A 142 12.84 1.47 8.31
CA THR A 142 12.98 2.92 8.54
C THR A 142 13.76 3.20 9.83
N PRO A 143 14.79 4.08 9.80
CA PRO A 143 15.60 4.39 10.98
C PRO A 143 14.75 5.03 12.08
N GLN A 144 14.73 4.50 13.31
CA GLN A 144 14.06 5.22 14.40
C GLN A 144 14.77 6.56 14.68
N PRO A 145 14.03 7.64 15.02
CA PRO A 145 14.64 8.88 15.44
C PRO A 145 15.63 8.61 16.58
N MET A 146 16.88 9.06 16.43
CA MET A 146 17.98 8.78 17.36
C MET A 146 17.92 9.65 18.64
N ASP A 147 16.84 10.40 18.82
CA ASP A 147 16.72 11.56 19.70
C ASP A 147 15.85 11.34 20.96
N ALA A 148 15.28 10.15 21.17
CA ALA A 148 14.59 9.85 22.43
C ALA A 148 15.53 9.49 23.61
N PHE A 149 16.79 9.11 23.33
CA PHE A 149 17.73 8.68 24.37
C PHE A 149 18.52 9.83 25.02
N TRP A 150 18.71 10.95 24.33
CA TRP A 150 19.59 12.04 24.79
C TRP A 150 18.87 13.19 25.51
N VAL A 151 17.53 13.24 25.51
CA VAL A 151 16.75 14.32 26.16
C VAL A 151 16.72 14.18 27.70
N GLY A 152 17.21 13.07 28.28
CA GLY A 152 17.14 12.79 29.72
C GLY A 152 18.44 12.95 30.54
N ASN A 153 19.62 13.09 29.92
CA ASN A 153 20.91 12.96 30.64
C ASN A 153 21.81 14.21 30.63
N ALA A 154 21.28 15.38 30.25
CA ALA A 154 22.03 16.64 30.22
C ALA A 154 21.89 17.50 31.50
N GLU A 155 21.21 17.01 32.54
CA GLU A 155 21.16 17.69 33.86
C GLU A 155 21.93 16.87 34.91
N GLY A 156 23.26 17.03 34.93
CA GLY A 156 24.11 16.37 35.91
C GLY A 156 25.59 16.73 35.84
N GLY A 157 25.91 17.94 35.38
CA GLY A 157 27.27 18.48 35.43
C GLY A 157 27.36 19.59 36.47
N GLY A 158 28.23 19.45 37.47
CA GLY A 158 28.74 20.62 38.20
C GLY A 158 28.97 20.40 39.68
N GLY A 159 30.13 19.83 40.04
CA GLY A 159 30.62 19.82 41.41
C GLY A 159 32.15 19.75 41.44
N CYS A 160 32.80 20.87 41.14
CA CYS A 160 34.20 21.11 41.49
C CYS A 160 34.24 21.63 42.93
N GLY A 161 35.05 21.05 43.81
CA GLY A 161 35.28 21.64 45.14
C GLY A 161 35.89 20.72 46.19
N LEU A 162 37.22 20.82 46.32
CA LEU A 162 38.11 20.50 47.46
C LEU A 162 38.33 19.02 47.82
#